data_AF-A0A9D4ACC2-F1
#
_entry.id   AF-A0A9D4ACC2-F1
#
_cell.length_a   1.000
_cell.length_b   1.000
_cell.length_c   1.000
_cell.angle_alpha   90.00
_cell.angle_beta   90.00
_cell.angle_gamma   90.00
#
_symmetry.space_group_name_H-M   'P 1'
#
loop_
_entity.id
_entity.type
_entity.pdbx_description
1 polymer ?
#
loop_
_entity_poly.entity_id
_entity_poly.type
_entity_poly.pdbx_seq_one_letter_code
_entity_poly.pdbx_strand_id
1 'polypeptide(L)'
;MLDSNLKKYLVDILSVLALTMSAEVKRESLKYRFLDSECDICSLGHEYVRYNIYLHFPPIQSEDTLVDNLMELVEQTVAFHMKHNAESDAIDRLEVDDLDPLTEHVDITNFRKTCLYLTSVARYLPNPDEILFMDIVYSIYLVFYKFESALQIALFLNNLEYVCDVFTSCDDLLMKKQFCYILARQVIINNAKLSESYLTLARDIEVMEPKYPKDIYKIHLLNGRAIAGANVDSARRNLAATFVNAFVNSSFGNV
;
A
#
# COMPACT_ATOMS: atom_id res chain seq x y z
N MET A 1 -34.71 -40.43 15.24
CA MET A 1 -34.17 -39.83 14.00
C MET A 1 -34.94 -38.58 13.59
N LEU A 2 -36.29 -38.56 13.57
CA LEU A 2 -37.07 -37.34 13.23
C LEU A 2 -36.83 -36.16 14.19
N ASP A 3 -36.66 -36.39 15.49
CA ASP A 3 -36.42 -35.33 16.48
C ASP A 3 -35.08 -34.58 16.30
N SER A 4 -34.07 -35.22 15.71
CA SER A 4 -32.74 -34.60 15.57
C SER A 4 -32.75 -33.48 14.54
N ASN A 5 -33.41 -33.69 13.40
CA ASN A 5 -33.48 -32.67 12.34
C ASN A 5 -34.43 -31.53 12.72
N LEU A 6 -35.55 -31.85 13.38
CA LEU A 6 -36.50 -30.85 13.90
C LEU A 6 -35.84 -29.96 14.96
N LYS A 7 -35.00 -30.53 15.83
CA LYS A 7 -34.21 -29.77 16.79
C LYS A 7 -33.27 -28.78 16.09
N LYS A 8 -32.57 -29.19 15.03
CA LYS A 8 -31.66 -28.31 14.26
C LYS A 8 -32.41 -27.14 13.61
N TYR A 9 -33.51 -27.41 12.91
CA TYR A 9 -34.34 -26.34 12.32
C TYR A 9 -34.92 -25.38 13.36
N LEU A 10 -35.33 -25.89 14.53
CA LEU A 10 -35.85 -25.05 15.61
C LEU A 10 -34.75 -24.13 16.17
N VAL A 11 -33.53 -24.66 16.30
CA VAL A 11 -32.37 -23.89 16.75
C VAL A 11 -32.06 -22.76 15.77
N ASP A 12 -32.11 -23.00 14.47
CA ASP A 12 -31.91 -21.94 13.45
C ASP A 12 -32.99 -20.86 13.54
N ILE A 13 -34.27 -21.24 13.67
CA ILE A 13 -35.39 -20.28 13.82
C ILE A 13 -35.25 -19.46 15.12
N LEU A 14 -34.87 -20.11 16.23
CA LEU A 14 -34.63 -19.43 17.50
C LEU A 14 -33.45 -18.45 17.39
N SER A 15 -32.41 -18.79 16.62
CA SER A 15 -31.29 -17.88 16.38
C SER A 15 -31.73 -16.61 15.65
N VAL A 16 -32.61 -16.73 14.65
CA VAL A 16 -33.16 -15.58 13.88
C VAL A 16 -34.11 -14.75 14.74
N LEU A 17 -34.99 -15.40 15.51
CA LEU A 17 -35.91 -14.71 16.41
C LEU A 17 -35.16 -13.96 17.52
N ALA A 18 -34.08 -14.54 18.05
CA ALA A 18 -33.23 -13.89 19.03
C ALA A 18 -32.63 -12.58 18.52
N LEU A 19 -32.39 -12.43 17.20
CA LEU A 19 -31.92 -11.16 16.62
C LEU A 19 -32.91 -10.01 16.85
N THR A 20 -34.21 -10.29 16.75
CA THR A 20 -35.26 -9.26 16.79
C THR A 20 -35.86 -9.08 18.17
N MET A 21 -35.77 -10.09 19.04
CA MET A 21 -36.45 -10.10 20.33
C MET A 21 -35.51 -9.95 21.54
N SER A 22 -34.21 -10.20 21.40
CA SER A 22 -33.27 -10.08 22.52
C SER A 22 -32.73 -8.66 22.67
N ALA A 23 -32.42 -8.26 23.90
CA ALA A 23 -31.69 -7.02 24.15
C ALA A 23 -30.25 -7.17 23.60
N GLU A 24 -29.78 -6.18 22.83
CA GLU A 24 -28.49 -6.18 22.09
C GLU A 24 -27.29 -6.70 22.90
N VAL A 25 -27.31 -6.55 24.21
CA VAL A 25 -26.22 -6.93 25.11
C VAL A 25 -26.10 -8.46 25.33
N LYS A 26 -27.16 -9.25 25.16
CA LYS A 26 -27.19 -10.66 25.63
C LYS A 26 -26.70 -11.71 24.63
N ARG A 27 -26.45 -11.33 23.37
CA ARG A 27 -25.88 -12.20 22.32
C ARG A 27 -26.54 -13.58 22.24
N GLU A 28 -27.86 -13.65 22.42
CA GLU A 28 -28.59 -14.92 22.52
C GLU A 28 -28.65 -15.65 21.17
N SER A 29 -28.59 -14.93 20.05
CA SER A 29 -28.53 -15.50 18.69
C SER A 29 -27.34 -16.45 18.51
N LEU A 30 -26.15 -16.07 19.01
CA LEU A 30 -24.93 -16.86 18.89
C LEU A 30 -24.98 -18.14 19.72
N LYS A 31 -25.63 -18.12 20.89
CA LYS A 31 -25.79 -19.31 21.72
C LYS A 31 -26.58 -20.39 21.00
N TYR A 32 -27.66 -20.00 20.33
CA TYR A 32 -28.44 -20.94 19.52
C TYR A 32 -27.63 -21.40 18.31
N ARG A 33 -26.86 -20.52 17.67
CA ARG A 33 -26.02 -20.91 16.53
C ARG A 33 -25.00 -22.00 16.87
N PHE A 34 -24.34 -21.92 18.03
CA PHE A 34 -23.34 -22.92 18.44
C PHE A 34 -23.93 -24.23 18.99
N LEU A 35 -25.26 -24.33 19.15
CA LEU A 35 -25.95 -25.50 19.70
C LEU A 35 -26.20 -26.62 18.67
N ASP A 36 -25.38 -26.70 17.61
CA ASP A 36 -25.42 -27.64 16.48
C ASP A 36 -26.32 -27.16 15.31
N SER A 37 -25.74 -26.37 14.40
CA SER A 37 -26.40 -25.87 13.20
C SER A 37 -25.91 -26.58 11.94
N GLU A 38 -26.82 -27.08 11.10
CA GLU A 38 -26.50 -27.66 9.78
C GLU A 38 -26.54 -26.62 8.65
N CYS A 39 -27.16 -25.46 8.88
CA CYS A 39 -27.40 -24.48 7.83
C CYS A 39 -26.20 -23.57 7.61
N ASP A 40 -25.81 -23.39 6.35
CA ASP A 40 -24.85 -22.37 5.92
C ASP A 40 -25.40 -20.98 6.30
N ILE A 41 -24.56 -20.14 6.93
CA ILE A 41 -24.89 -18.77 7.35
C ILE A 41 -25.48 -17.98 6.17
N CYS A 42 -24.95 -18.23 4.98
CA CYS A 42 -25.35 -17.58 3.74
C CYS A 42 -26.84 -17.78 3.43
N SER A 43 -27.44 -18.88 3.88
CA SER A 43 -28.85 -19.21 3.63
C SER A 43 -29.85 -18.44 4.50
N LEU A 44 -29.39 -17.86 5.62
CA LEU A 44 -30.23 -17.11 6.56
C LEU A 44 -30.40 -15.63 6.15
N GLY A 45 -29.67 -15.18 5.12
CA GLY A 45 -29.83 -13.88 4.48
C GLY A 45 -28.91 -12.78 5.01
N HIS A 46 -28.74 -11.72 4.19
CA HIS A 46 -27.78 -10.65 4.43
C HIS A 46 -27.97 -9.92 5.77
N GLU A 47 -29.21 -9.71 6.22
CA GLU A 47 -29.48 -9.02 7.50
C GLU A 47 -29.07 -9.86 8.72
N TYR A 48 -29.18 -11.19 8.62
CA TYR A 48 -28.70 -12.09 9.66
C TYR A 48 -27.18 -11.99 9.79
N VAL A 49 -26.47 -12.02 8.65
CA VAL A 49 -25.01 -11.86 8.59
C VAL A 49 -24.61 -10.51 9.16
N ARG A 50 -25.26 -9.44 8.69
CA ARG A 50 -25.00 -8.07 9.12
C ARG A 50 -25.22 -7.87 10.62
N TYR A 51 -26.29 -8.41 11.19
CA TYR A 51 -26.55 -8.26 12.63
C TYR A 51 -25.52 -9.00 13.47
N ASN A 52 -25.18 -10.25 13.11
CA ASN A 52 -24.17 -10.97 13.88
C ASN A 52 -22.84 -10.22 13.83
N ILE A 53 -22.45 -9.65 12.68
CA ILE A 53 -21.27 -8.78 12.53
C ILE A 53 -21.25 -7.63 13.55
N TYR A 54 -22.35 -6.88 13.71
CA TYR A 54 -22.42 -5.76 14.65
C TYR A 54 -22.23 -6.17 16.11
N LEU A 55 -22.65 -7.38 16.47
CA LEU A 55 -22.66 -7.84 17.86
C LEU A 55 -21.28 -8.26 18.38
N HIS A 56 -20.31 -8.51 17.49
CA HIS A 56 -19.01 -9.10 17.82
C HIS A 56 -17.96 -8.10 18.37
N PHE A 57 -18.14 -6.79 18.23
CA PHE A 57 -17.26 -5.80 18.86
C PHE A 57 -17.80 -5.47 20.27
N PRO A 58 -17.21 -5.93 21.40
CA PRO A 58 -15.82 -6.34 21.67
C PRO A 58 -15.64 -7.84 22.02
N PRO A 59 -14.39 -8.34 22.15
CA PRO A 59 -14.09 -9.74 22.44
C PRO A 59 -14.70 -10.21 23.75
N ILE A 60 -15.14 -11.47 23.74
CA ILE A 60 -15.53 -12.18 24.96
C ILE A 60 -14.23 -12.41 25.76
N GLN A 61 -14.16 -11.91 27.00
CA GLN A 61 -13.04 -12.20 27.92
C GLN A 61 -13.15 -13.59 28.57
N SER A 62 -13.75 -14.58 27.92
CA SER A 62 -14.07 -15.84 28.60
C SER A 62 -14.39 -16.98 27.63
N GLU A 63 -13.67 -18.08 27.85
CA GLU A 63 -13.81 -19.44 27.27
C GLU A 63 -13.24 -19.62 25.85
N ASP A 64 -12.05 -20.23 25.78
CA ASP A 64 -11.29 -20.53 24.55
C ASP A 64 -12.11 -21.29 23.48
N THR A 65 -13.04 -22.17 23.91
CA THR A 65 -13.91 -22.94 23.00
C THR A 65 -14.91 -22.08 22.22
N LEU A 66 -15.29 -20.90 22.71
CA LEU A 66 -16.18 -20.00 21.99
C LEU A 66 -15.42 -19.20 20.92
N VAL A 67 -14.12 -18.98 21.12
CA VAL A 67 -13.27 -18.24 20.18
C VAL A 67 -13.08 -19.03 18.89
N ASP A 68 -12.80 -20.34 18.98
CA ASP A 68 -12.62 -21.18 17.78
C ASP A 68 -13.87 -21.23 16.90
N ASN A 69 -15.05 -21.43 17.51
CA ASN A 69 -16.32 -21.42 16.79
C ASN A 69 -16.66 -20.04 16.19
N LEU A 70 -16.16 -18.96 16.80
CA LEU A 70 -16.30 -17.61 16.27
C LEU A 70 -15.38 -17.36 15.07
N MET A 71 -14.17 -17.91 15.07
CA MET A 71 -13.25 -17.79 13.92
C MET A 71 -13.82 -18.51 12.69
N GLU A 72 -14.38 -19.71 12.86
CA GLU A 72 -15.07 -20.42 11.77
C GLU A 72 -16.25 -19.59 11.21
N LEU A 73 -17.01 -18.92 12.09
CA LEU A 73 -18.10 -18.03 11.70
C LEU A 73 -17.60 -16.81 10.91
N VAL A 74 -16.46 -16.26 11.29
CA VAL A 74 -15.81 -15.13 10.59
C VAL A 74 -15.38 -15.54 9.20
N GLU A 75 -14.72 -16.69 9.07
CA GLU A 75 -14.28 -17.23 7.78
C GLU A 75 -15.46 -17.45 6.83
N GLN A 76 -16.53 -18.08 7.30
CA GLN A 76 -17.77 -18.26 6.53
C GLN A 76 -18.39 -16.91 6.09
N THR A 77 -18.32 -15.90 6.97
CA THR A 77 -18.83 -14.55 6.68
C THR A 77 -17.97 -13.84 5.62
N VAL A 78 -16.65 -13.92 5.71
CA VAL A 78 -15.71 -13.35 4.74
C VAL A 78 -15.90 -13.98 3.36
N ALA A 79 -16.00 -15.31 3.28
CA ALA A 79 -16.27 -16.03 2.04
C ALA A 79 -17.60 -15.58 1.40
N PHE A 80 -18.63 -15.37 2.21
CA PHE A 80 -19.93 -14.88 1.75
C PHE A 80 -19.83 -13.46 1.16
N HIS A 81 -19.19 -12.53 1.86
CA HIS A 81 -19.04 -11.15 1.40
C HIS A 81 -18.22 -11.06 0.11
N MET A 82 -17.14 -11.84 0.00
CA MET A 82 -16.33 -11.93 -1.21
C MET A 82 -17.14 -12.42 -2.42
N LYS A 83 -18.00 -13.43 -2.22
CA LYS A 83 -18.89 -13.96 -3.27
C LYS A 83 -19.96 -12.95 -3.72
N HIS A 84 -20.38 -12.05 -2.83
CA HIS A 84 -21.39 -11.03 -3.11
C HIS A 84 -20.81 -9.67 -3.50
N ASN A 85 -19.50 -9.57 -3.78
CA ASN A 85 -18.79 -8.33 -4.12
C ASN A 85 -18.92 -7.24 -3.04
N ALA A 86 -18.93 -7.64 -1.77
CA ALA A 86 -18.86 -6.75 -0.60
C ALA A 86 -17.46 -6.84 0.02
N GLU A 87 -16.42 -6.57 -0.79
CA GLU A 87 -15.03 -6.81 -0.39
C GLU A 87 -14.58 -5.93 0.78
N SER A 88 -15.08 -4.68 0.86
CA SER A 88 -14.79 -3.76 1.97
C SER A 88 -15.27 -4.31 3.32
N ASP A 89 -16.50 -4.85 3.35
CA ASP A 89 -17.10 -5.38 4.57
C ASP A 89 -16.39 -6.66 5.03
N ALA A 90 -15.89 -7.46 4.06
CA ALA A 90 -15.09 -8.65 4.34
C ALA A 90 -13.75 -8.30 4.99
N ILE A 91 -13.05 -7.29 4.46
CA ILE A 91 -11.74 -6.86 4.95
C ILE A 91 -11.85 -6.20 6.32
N ASP A 92 -12.86 -5.34 6.52
CA ASP A 92 -13.11 -4.69 7.81
C ASP A 92 -13.46 -5.69 8.92
N ARG A 93 -13.90 -6.90 8.56
CA ARG A 93 -14.23 -7.95 9.52
C ARG A 93 -12.99 -8.65 10.07
N LEU A 94 -11.98 -8.84 9.23
CA LEU A 94 -10.75 -9.50 9.61
C LEU A 94 -9.97 -8.61 10.57
N GLU A 95 -9.29 -9.24 11.52
CA GLU A 95 -8.38 -8.50 12.40
C GLU A 95 -7.17 -8.05 11.58
N VAL A 96 -6.62 -6.89 11.94
CA VAL A 96 -5.50 -6.25 11.22
C VAL A 96 -4.29 -7.19 11.09
N ASP A 97 -4.13 -8.11 12.06
CA ASP A 97 -3.02 -9.06 12.15
C ASP A 97 -3.31 -10.44 11.52
N ASP A 98 -4.56 -10.75 11.15
CA ASP A 98 -4.97 -12.07 10.61
C ASP A 98 -5.75 -11.92 9.29
N LEU A 99 -5.00 -11.70 8.21
CA LEU A 99 -5.54 -11.49 6.87
C LEU A 99 -5.22 -12.64 5.90
N ASP A 100 -4.60 -13.72 6.39
CA ASP A 100 -4.26 -14.90 5.59
C ASP A 100 -5.47 -15.53 4.88
N PRO A 101 -6.65 -15.67 5.52
CA PRO A 101 -7.85 -16.24 4.88
C PRO A 101 -8.35 -15.43 3.68
N LEU A 102 -7.96 -14.15 3.59
CA LEU A 102 -8.37 -13.29 2.49
C LEU A 102 -7.85 -13.81 1.17
N THR A 103 -6.60 -14.29 1.13
CA THR A 103 -5.93 -14.67 -0.12
C THR A 103 -6.60 -15.85 -0.82
N GLU A 104 -7.25 -16.75 -0.08
CA GLU A 104 -7.93 -17.92 -0.61
C GLU A 104 -9.28 -17.60 -1.29
N HIS A 105 -9.90 -16.47 -0.92
CA HIS A 105 -11.22 -16.07 -1.39
C HIS A 105 -11.20 -14.97 -2.45
N VAL A 106 -10.01 -14.54 -2.88
CA VAL A 106 -9.86 -13.53 -3.94
C VAL A 106 -9.93 -14.20 -5.31
N ASP A 107 -10.78 -13.65 -6.16
CA ASP A 107 -11.07 -14.07 -7.53
C ASP A 107 -10.73 -12.96 -8.55
N ILE A 108 -10.73 -13.32 -9.84
CA ILE A 108 -10.46 -12.40 -10.95
C ILE A 108 -11.45 -11.21 -11.00
N THR A 109 -12.66 -11.38 -10.46
CA THR A 109 -13.69 -10.33 -10.44
C THR A 109 -13.50 -9.32 -9.30
N ASN A 110 -13.02 -9.77 -8.14
CA ASN A 110 -12.98 -8.98 -6.91
C ASN A 110 -11.58 -8.39 -6.63
N PHE A 111 -10.49 -9.02 -7.10
CA PHE A 111 -9.11 -8.65 -6.71
C PHE A 111 -8.79 -7.17 -6.90
N ARG A 112 -9.30 -6.55 -7.97
CA ARG A 112 -9.07 -5.12 -8.24
C ARG A 112 -9.63 -4.22 -7.15
N LYS A 113 -10.84 -4.52 -6.67
CA LYS A 113 -11.48 -3.74 -5.61
C LYS A 113 -10.83 -4.04 -4.27
N THR A 114 -10.54 -5.31 -3.99
CA THR A 114 -9.84 -5.76 -2.79
C THR A 114 -8.50 -5.02 -2.64
N CYS A 115 -7.64 -5.05 -3.66
CA CYS A 115 -6.35 -4.37 -3.60
C CYS A 115 -6.48 -2.85 -3.49
N LEU A 116 -7.46 -2.24 -4.18
CA LEU A 116 -7.69 -0.80 -4.09
C LEU A 116 -8.12 -0.40 -2.66
N TYR A 117 -9.00 -1.19 -2.05
CA TYR A 117 -9.47 -0.98 -0.69
C TYR A 117 -8.31 -1.11 0.30
N LEU A 118 -7.56 -2.22 0.26
CA LEU A 118 -6.39 -2.44 1.12
C LEU A 118 -5.36 -1.31 0.99
N THR A 119 -5.03 -0.89 -0.24
CA THR A 119 -4.08 0.23 -0.48
C THR A 119 -4.63 1.56 0.06
N SER A 120 -5.95 1.74 0.11
CA SER A 120 -6.56 2.94 0.67
C SER A 120 -6.57 2.93 2.19
N VAL A 121 -6.85 1.78 2.81
CA VAL A 121 -6.87 1.60 4.26
C VAL A 121 -5.46 1.67 4.85
N ALA A 122 -4.49 1.06 4.18
CA ALA A 122 -3.08 1.02 4.60
C ALA A 122 -2.50 2.43 4.88
N ARG A 123 -2.95 3.45 4.15
CA ARG A 123 -2.54 4.86 4.36
C ARG A 123 -2.98 5.48 5.68
N TYR A 124 -3.92 4.85 6.38
CA TYR A 124 -4.45 5.30 7.67
C TYR A 124 -3.97 4.45 8.84
N LEU A 125 -3.26 3.36 8.56
CA LEU A 125 -2.73 2.45 9.56
C LEU A 125 -1.35 2.93 10.07
N PRO A 126 -0.94 2.52 11.28
CA PRO A 126 0.42 2.73 11.72
C PRO A 126 1.39 1.91 10.85
N ASN A 127 2.63 2.39 10.72
CA ASN A 127 3.65 1.80 9.84
C ASN A 127 3.81 0.25 9.88
N PRO A 128 3.80 -0.45 11.03
CA PRO A 128 3.93 -1.91 11.03
C PRO A 128 2.78 -2.59 10.28
N ASP A 129 1.54 -2.16 10.53
CA ASP A 129 0.34 -2.73 9.94
C ASP A 129 0.19 -2.33 8.47
N GLU A 130 0.64 -1.12 8.10
CA GLU A 130 0.72 -0.68 6.70
C GLU A 130 1.57 -1.63 5.86
N ILE A 131 2.72 -2.09 6.40
CA ILE A 131 3.60 -3.03 5.71
C ILE A 131 2.89 -4.37 5.49
N LEU A 132 2.22 -4.90 6.52
CA LEU A 132 1.46 -6.17 6.42
C LEU A 132 0.39 -6.11 5.33
N PHE A 133 -0.39 -5.03 5.29
CA PHE A 133 -1.42 -4.82 4.27
C PHE A 133 -0.81 -4.76 2.87
N MET A 134 0.31 -4.06 2.71
CA MET A 134 1.00 -3.95 1.42
C MET A 134 1.63 -5.28 0.98
N ASP A 135 2.13 -6.10 1.91
CA ASP A 135 2.65 -7.44 1.62
C ASP A 135 1.57 -8.36 1.05
N ILE A 136 0.35 -8.30 1.61
CA ILE A 136 -0.80 -9.07 1.12
C ILE A 136 -1.26 -8.54 -0.25
N VAL A 137 -1.29 -7.22 -0.44
CA VAL A 137 -1.62 -6.63 -1.75
C VAL A 137 -0.60 -7.07 -2.81
N TYR A 138 0.68 -7.14 -2.45
CA TYR A 138 1.73 -7.64 -3.34
C TYR A 138 1.52 -9.10 -3.72
N SER A 139 1.24 -9.98 -2.74
CA SER A 139 1.03 -11.41 -2.98
C SER A 139 -0.18 -11.64 -3.91
N ILE A 140 -1.29 -10.93 -3.68
CA ILE A 140 -2.47 -10.98 -4.56
C ILE A 140 -2.11 -10.55 -5.99
N TYR A 141 -1.41 -9.43 -6.18
CA TYR A 141 -1.04 -9.00 -7.52
C TYR A 141 -0.12 -9.96 -8.26
N LEU A 142 0.77 -10.66 -7.55
CA LEU A 142 1.64 -11.68 -8.11
C LEU A 142 0.82 -12.88 -8.62
N VAL A 143 -0.13 -13.38 -7.82
CA VAL A 143 -1.03 -14.49 -8.18
C VAL A 143 -1.86 -14.17 -9.43
N PHE A 144 -2.32 -12.92 -9.58
CA PHE A 144 -3.10 -12.48 -10.75
C PHE A 144 -2.26 -11.96 -11.93
N TYR A 145 -0.94 -12.17 -11.93
CA TYR A 145 -0.02 -11.77 -13.01
C TYR A 145 -0.10 -10.27 -13.33
N LYS A 146 -0.33 -9.41 -12.33
CA LYS A 146 -0.32 -7.94 -12.45
C LYS A 146 1.00 -7.37 -11.99
N PHE A 147 2.03 -7.66 -12.77
CA PHE A 147 3.42 -7.34 -12.46
C PHE A 147 3.69 -5.84 -12.33
N GLU A 148 2.99 -4.98 -13.06
CA GLU A 148 3.20 -3.53 -13.00
C GLU A 148 2.75 -2.96 -11.65
N SER A 149 1.60 -3.40 -11.16
CA SER A 149 1.08 -3.03 -9.85
C SER A 149 1.90 -3.66 -8.74
N ALA A 150 2.28 -4.93 -8.87
CA ALA A 150 3.17 -5.61 -7.91
C ALA A 150 4.52 -4.88 -7.77
N LEU A 151 5.12 -4.44 -8.88
CA LEU A 151 6.36 -3.68 -8.84
C LEU A 151 6.21 -2.35 -8.09
N GLN A 152 5.09 -1.64 -8.28
CA GLN A 152 4.83 -0.39 -7.55
C GLN A 152 4.76 -0.62 -6.04
N ILE A 153 4.11 -1.69 -5.59
CA ILE A 153 4.02 -2.06 -4.17
C ILE A 153 5.39 -2.49 -3.64
N ALA A 154 6.15 -3.30 -4.39
CA ALA A 154 7.51 -3.69 -3.99
C ALA A 154 8.44 -2.47 -3.82
N LEU A 155 8.29 -1.47 -4.69
CA LEU A 155 9.04 -0.21 -4.62
C LEU A 155 8.58 0.70 -3.49
N PHE A 156 7.31 0.63 -3.12
CA PHE A 156 6.76 1.32 -1.95
C PHE A 156 7.32 0.72 -0.65
N LEU A 157 7.34 -0.61 -0.54
CA LEU A 157 7.93 -1.36 0.58
C LEU A 157 9.46 -1.24 0.63
N ASN A 158 10.09 -0.76 -0.45
CA ASN A 158 11.55 -0.68 -0.61
C ASN A 158 12.25 -2.04 -0.40
N ASN A 159 11.57 -3.14 -0.74
CA ASN A 159 12.11 -4.49 -0.65
C ASN A 159 12.68 -4.94 -2.00
N LEU A 160 14.00 -5.08 -2.09
CA LEU A 160 14.69 -5.49 -3.32
C LEU A 160 14.41 -6.94 -3.71
N GLU A 161 14.12 -7.82 -2.75
CA GLU A 161 13.81 -9.23 -3.01
C GLU A 161 12.51 -9.34 -3.82
N TYR A 162 11.46 -8.64 -3.40
CA TYR A 162 10.19 -8.58 -4.13
C TYR A 162 10.30 -7.97 -5.52
N VAL A 163 11.21 -7.01 -5.72
CA VAL A 163 11.52 -6.47 -7.05
C VAL A 163 12.14 -7.57 -7.90
N CYS A 164 13.16 -8.27 -7.39
CA CYS A 164 13.78 -9.39 -8.09
C CYS A 164 12.75 -10.47 -8.46
N ASP A 165 11.86 -10.83 -7.54
CA ASP A 165 10.83 -11.84 -7.75
C ASP A 165 9.83 -11.47 -8.85
N VAL A 166 9.43 -10.20 -8.95
CA VAL A 166 8.60 -9.70 -10.06
C VAL A 166 9.35 -9.81 -11.39
N PHE A 167 10.65 -9.50 -11.40
CA PHE A 167 11.48 -9.59 -12.61
C PHE A 167 11.73 -11.03 -13.06
N THR A 168 11.86 -11.98 -12.14
CA THR A 168 12.00 -13.40 -12.49
C THR A 168 10.68 -14.01 -12.93
N SER A 169 9.56 -13.58 -12.34
CA SER A 169 8.22 -14.10 -12.67
C SER A 169 7.67 -13.55 -13.99
N CYS A 170 8.15 -12.40 -14.45
CA CYS A 170 7.78 -11.84 -15.74
C CYS A 170 8.58 -12.49 -16.87
N ASP A 171 7.94 -13.00 -17.92
CA ASP A 171 8.63 -13.52 -19.11
C ASP A 171 8.76 -12.48 -20.23
N ASP A 172 7.90 -11.47 -20.25
CA ASP A 172 7.86 -10.48 -21.33
C ASP A 172 9.05 -9.50 -21.26
N LEU A 173 9.85 -9.49 -22.32
CA LEU A 173 10.99 -8.61 -22.48
C LEU A 173 10.58 -7.12 -22.54
N LEU A 174 9.42 -6.80 -23.10
CA LEU A 174 8.97 -5.41 -23.19
C LEU A 174 8.65 -4.86 -21.80
N MET A 175 7.91 -5.61 -20.99
CA MET A 175 7.64 -5.25 -19.59
C MET A 175 8.93 -5.13 -18.78
N LYS A 176 9.88 -6.07 -18.91
CA LYS A 176 11.20 -5.97 -18.25
C LYS A 176 11.93 -4.67 -18.58
N LYS A 177 11.92 -4.25 -19.85
CA LYS A 177 12.52 -2.96 -20.26
C LYS A 177 11.80 -1.77 -19.61
N GLN A 178 10.47 -1.81 -19.52
CA GLN A 178 9.69 -0.77 -18.85
C GLN A 178 9.99 -0.72 -17.34
N PHE A 179 10.09 -1.87 -16.68
CA PHE A 179 10.46 -1.96 -15.27
C PHE A 179 11.85 -1.39 -15.00
N CYS A 180 12.84 -1.74 -15.83
CA CYS A 180 14.18 -1.14 -15.75
C CYS A 180 14.15 0.39 -15.84
N TYR A 181 13.31 0.95 -16.71
CA TYR A 181 13.16 2.40 -16.85
C TYR A 181 12.53 3.03 -15.59
N ILE A 182 11.50 2.40 -15.03
CA ILE A 182 10.85 2.85 -13.78
C ILE A 182 11.86 2.81 -12.62
N LEU A 183 12.61 1.71 -12.47
CA LEU A 183 13.64 1.57 -11.44
C LEU A 183 14.75 2.61 -11.59
N ALA A 184 15.27 2.79 -12.81
CA ALA A 184 16.32 3.78 -13.07
C ALA A 184 15.85 5.18 -12.66
N ARG A 185 14.60 5.53 -12.98
CA ARG A 185 14.01 6.81 -12.60
C ARG A 185 13.84 6.96 -11.09
N GLN A 186 13.47 5.89 -10.39
CA GLN A 186 13.38 5.91 -8.92
C GLN A 186 14.75 6.07 -8.26
N VAL A 187 15.80 5.40 -8.77
CA VAL A 187 17.19 5.58 -8.29
C VAL A 187 17.67 7.02 -8.49
N ILE A 188 17.29 7.65 -9.61
CA ILE A 188 17.58 9.07 -9.87
C ILE A 188 16.83 9.97 -8.88
N ILE A 189 15.54 9.72 -8.64
CA ILE A 189 14.72 10.50 -7.69
C ILE A 189 15.26 10.38 -6.25
N ASN A 190 15.74 9.20 -5.86
CA ASN A 190 16.33 8.96 -4.54
C ASN A 190 17.76 9.54 -4.42
N ASN A 191 18.27 10.22 -5.45
CA ASN A 191 19.61 10.83 -5.52
C ASN A 191 20.78 9.89 -5.19
N ALA A 192 20.56 8.56 -5.17
CA ALA A 192 21.54 7.59 -4.71
C ALA A 192 22.82 7.56 -5.57
N LYS A 193 22.69 7.93 -6.86
CA LYS A 193 23.80 8.05 -7.83
C LYS A 193 23.90 9.43 -8.47
N LEU A 194 23.29 10.44 -7.86
CA LEU A 194 23.31 11.80 -8.41
C LEU A 194 24.74 12.35 -8.46
N SER A 195 25.55 12.10 -7.43
CA SER A 195 26.96 12.48 -7.37
C SER A 195 27.79 11.83 -8.48
N GLU A 196 27.61 10.53 -8.73
CA GLU A 196 28.32 9.79 -9.78
C GLU A 196 27.93 10.28 -11.19
N SER A 197 26.62 10.51 -11.41
CA SER A 197 26.11 11.09 -12.66
C SER A 197 26.62 12.51 -12.88
N TYR A 198 26.66 13.33 -11.82
CA TYR A 198 27.15 14.70 -11.89
C TYR A 198 28.67 14.74 -12.20
N LEU A 199 29.45 13.84 -11.61
CA LEU A 199 30.87 13.70 -11.92
C LEU A 199 31.11 13.24 -13.36
N THR A 200 30.26 12.36 -13.90
CA THR A 200 30.34 11.94 -15.30
C THR A 200 30.05 13.11 -16.24
N LEU A 201 29.00 13.88 -15.96
CA LEU A 201 28.66 15.08 -16.72
C LEU A 201 29.75 16.16 -16.64
N ALA A 202 30.40 16.34 -15.48
CA ALA A 202 31.51 17.26 -15.33
C ALA A 202 32.73 16.85 -16.18
N ARG A 203 32.98 15.54 -16.35
CA ARG A 203 34.00 15.02 -17.29
C ARG A 203 33.62 15.31 -18.74
N ASP A 204 32.37 15.06 -19.13
CA ASP A 204 31.90 15.23 -20.50
C ASP A 204 31.88 16.69 -20.98
N ILE A 205 31.63 17.64 -20.07
CA ILE A 205 31.62 19.09 -20.38
C ILE A 205 33.03 19.70 -20.20
N GLU A 206 34.05 18.89 -19.89
CA GLU A 206 35.42 19.35 -19.62
C GLU A 206 35.46 20.45 -18.53
N VAL A 207 34.62 20.30 -17.50
CA VAL A 207 34.58 21.20 -16.33
C VAL A 207 35.03 20.42 -15.11
N MET A 208 36.16 19.71 -15.24
CA MET A 208 36.83 19.00 -14.14
C MET A 208 37.79 19.89 -13.36
N GLU A 209 38.09 21.07 -13.87
CA GLU A 209 38.91 22.08 -13.21
C GLU A 209 38.06 23.30 -12.84
N PRO A 210 38.28 23.89 -11.65
CA PRO A 210 37.53 25.05 -11.21
C PRO A 210 37.80 26.24 -12.15
N LYS A 211 36.73 26.85 -12.66
CA LYS A 211 36.83 28.01 -13.57
C LYS A 211 36.75 29.30 -12.76
N TYR A 212 37.54 30.30 -13.15
CA TYR A 212 37.44 31.61 -12.53
C TYR A 212 36.28 32.39 -13.13
N PRO A 213 35.60 33.27 -12.36
CA PRO A 213 34.54 34.13 -12.90
C PRO A 213 34.99 34.96 -14.11
N LYS A 214 36.29 35.30 -14.19
CA LYS A 214 36.89 36.04 -15.30
C LYS A 214 36.90 35.28 -16.64
N ASP A 215 36.87 33.95 -16.59
CA ASP A 215 36.87 33.09 -17.79
C ASP A 215 35.46 32.94 -18.38
N ILE A 216 34.43 33.26 -17.57
CA ILE A 216 33.02 33.21 -17.93
C ILE A 216 32.52 34.60 -18.35
N TYR A 217 32.93 35.62 -17.61
CA TYR A 217 32.70 36.99 -18.02
C TYR A 217 33.59 37.30 -19.23
N LYS A 218 32.99 37.50 -20.39
CA LYS A 218 33.67 38.15 -21.53
C LYS A 218 33.88 39.64 -21.19
N ILE A 219 34.84 39.93 -20.32
CA ILE A 219 35.13 41.27 -19.77
C ILE A 219 35.37 42.28 -20.90
N HIS A 220 35.95 41.83 -22.01
CA HIS A 220 36.16 42.63 -23.22
C HIS A 220 34.86 43.06 -23.94
N LEU A 221 33.73 42.36 -23.76
CA LEU A 221 32.41 42.79 -24.26
C LEU A 221 31.70 43.78 -23.34
N LEU A 222 32.09 43.84 -22.05
CA LEU A 222 31.50 44.73 -21.05
C LEU A 222 32.12 46.14 -21.09
N ASN A 223 33.39 46.26 -21.49
CA ASN A 223 34.11 47.54 -21.53
C ASN A 223 33.65 48.51 -22.64
N GLY A 224 32.83 48.07 -23.60
CA GLY A 224 32.37 48.88 -24.74
C GLY A 224 31.19 49.82 -24.46
N ARG A 225 30.56 49.76 -23.28
CA ARG A 225 29.44 50.65 -22.90
C ARG A 225 29.70 51.28 -21.53
N ALA A 226 30.59 52.28 -21.49
CA ALA A 226 30.73 53.13 -20.32
C ALA A 226 29.53 54.09 -20.23
N ILE A 227 28.48 53.68 -19.53
CA ILE A 227 27.39 54.57 -19.08
C ILE A 227 27.71 55.00 -17.65
N ALA A 228 27.60 56.30 -17.38
CA ALA A 228 27.96 56.94 -16.12
C ALA A 228 27.20 56.34 -14.92
N GLY A 229 27.92 55.61 -14.05
CA GLY A 229 27.37 54.98 -12.84
C GLY A 229 28.31 54.03 -12.09
N ALA A 230 29.62 54.09 -12.33
CA ALA A 230 30.57 52.99 -12.07
C ALA A 230 30.70 52.52 -10.61
N ASN A 231 30.37 53.34 -9.62
CA ASN A 231 30.57 53.02 -8.21
C ASN A 231 29.37 52.32 -7.54
N VAL A 232 28.12 52.60 -7.95
CA VAL A 232 26.90 51.97 -7.39
C VAL A 232 26.75 50.53 -7.92
N ASP A 233 27.24 50.27 -9.14
CA ASP A 233 27.22 48.94 -9.75
C ASP A 233 28.31 47.99 -9.25
N SER A 234 29.31 48.48 -8.50
CA SER A 234 30.44 47.67 -8.02
C SER A 234 30.01 46.62 -6.99
N ALA A 235 29.19 47.01 -6.00
CA ALA A 235 28.69 46.09 -4.98
C ALA A 235 27.79 44.99 -5.58
N ARG A 236 26.93 45.35 -6.53
CA ARG A 236 26.08 44.39 -7.27
C ARG A 236 26.92 43.48 -8.16
N ARG A 237 27.95 44.00 -8.83
CA ARG A 237 28.90 43.19 -9.63
C ARG A 237 29.69 42.22 -8.76
N ASN A 238 30.14 42.63 -7.59
CA ASN A 238 30.85 41.74 -6.66
C ASN A 238 29.94 40.61 -6.16
N LEU A 239 28.70 40.92 -5.78
CA LEU A 239 27.72 39.92 -5.38
C LEU A 239 27.38 38.95 -6.52
N ALA A 240 27.19 39.46 -7.75
CA ALA A 240 26.99 38.62 -8.93
C ALA A 240 28.20 37.71 -9.21
N ALA A 241 29.43 38.22 -9.05
CA ALA A 241 30.64 37.42 -9.22
C ALA A 241 30.76 36.31 -8.15
N THR A 242 30.32 36.57 -6.91
CA THR A 242 30.27 35.55 -5.86
C THR A 242 29.27 34.44 -6.19
N PHE A 243 28.07 34.78 -6.68
CA PHE A 243 27.09 33.78 -7.11
C PHE A 243 27.60 32.96 -8.30
N VAL A 244 28.20 33.61 -9.30
CA VAL A 244 28.78 32.90 -10.45
C VAL A 244 29.89 31.96 -10.00
N ASN A 245 30.76 32.39 -9.10
CA ASN A 245 31.79 31.51 -8.53
C ASN A 245 31.17 30.32 -7.77
N ALA A 246 30.14 30.56 -6.96
CA ALA A 246 29.47 29.52 -6.19
C ALA A 246 28.77 28.50 -7.09
N PHE A 247 28.08 28.91 -8.16
CA PHE A 247 27.38 27.99 -9.06
C PHE A 247 28.34 27.20 -9.94
N VAL A 248 29.36 27.85 -10.49
CA VAL A 248 30.33 27.23 -11.40
C VAL A 248 31.21 26.23 -10.66
N ASN A 249 31.54 26.52 -9.41
CA ASN A 249 32.41 25.67 -8.60
C ASN A 249 31.66 24.90 -7.50
N SER A 250 30.33 24.82 -7.59
CA SER A 250 29.46 24.17 -6.58
C SER A 250 29.79 22.69 -6.34
N SER A 251 30.34 22.01 -7.35
CA SER A 251 30.72 20.60 -7.28
C SER A 251 32.17 20.32 -6.86
N PHE A 252 32.97 21.38 -6.65
CA PHE A 252 34.37 21.29 -6.23
C PHE A 252 34.59 21.63 -4.77
N GLY A 253 33.52 21.96 -4.04
CA GLY A 253 33.61 22.19 -2.60
C GLY A 253 34.01 20.90 -1.88
N ASN A 254 35.09 20.94 -1.11
CA ASN A 254 35.34 19.92 -0.10
C ASN A 254 34.20 19.97 0.93
N VAL A 255 33.56 18.82 1.17
CA VAL A 255 32.77 18.59 2.39
C VAL A 255 33.73 18.38 3.55
#